data_AF-A0A1Y3BG29-F1
#
_entry.id   AF-A0A1Y3BG29-F1
#
_cell.length_a   1.000
_cell.length_b   1.000
_cell.length_c   1.000
_cell.angle_alpha   90.00
_cell.angle_beta   90.00
_cell.angle_gamma   90.00
#
_symmetry.space_group_name_H-M   'P 1'
#
loop_
_entity.id
_entity.type
_entity.pdbx_description
1 polymer ?
#
loop_
_entity_poly.entity_id
_entity_poly.type
_entity_poly.pdbx_seq_one_letter_code
_entity_poly.pdbx_strand_id
1 'polypeptide(L)'
;MKHEQTRYRPVMLSHGVQCTGSEYLINRPGYLNSDGTYLEWDENNNLINGSETITNTLGFTLASRGYDVWLINFRGTYYSLNHTRLDVSDPEFWRFSMDEMIQIDLPSMIDYILYQTNHSSLSYIGHSQANVLMLKPGQLVFQNMKNVRSVLSTICSNRMMRWICYHVYDLAVGYQTSDINVDRFPVHIYNIPSGASNDNAIHHMQTWKKGHVSHYDYGVEKNLKFYNQSEPPIYDVTKINSTNIAFFQSSFDRISSIEGNIQLKQELTKPLLEDYVIDRKDFDHMSFVWSKKTGI
;
A
#
# COMPACT_ATOMS: atom_id res chain seq x y z
N MET A 1 -24.79 -10.77 19.98
CA MET A 1 -23.85 -11.43 20.91
C MET A 1 -22.53 -10.68 20.82
N LYS A 2 -21.72 -10.61 21.89
CA LYS A 2 -20.32 -10.20 21.73
C LYS A 2 -19.53 -11.39 21.17
N HIS A 3 -18.62 -11.15 20.25
CA HIS A 3 -17.64 -12.15 19.84
C HIS A 3 -16.59 -12.31 20.95
N GLU A 4 -16.05 -13.52 21.13
CA GLU A 4 -14.90 -13.72 22.00
C GLU A 4 -13.66 -13.08 21.37
N GLN A 5 -12.72 -12.58 22.19
CA GLN A 5 -11.51 -11.96 21.68
C GLN A 5 -10.62 -13.00 20.99
N THR A 6 -10.17 -12.72 19.77
CA THR A 6 -9.28 -13.63 19.03
C THR A 6 -7.92 -13.75 19.73
N ARG A 7 -7.33 -14.95 19.73
CA ARG A 7 -6.05 -15.22 20.40
C ARG A 7 -4.89 -14.36 19.85
N TYR A 8 -4.86 -14.17 18.54
CA TYR A 8 -3.79 -13.49 17.83
C TYR A 8 -4.09 -12.01 17.68
N ARG A 9 -3.05 -11.16 17.68
CA ARG A 9 -3.21 -9.71 17.57
C ARG A 9 -3.40 -9.29 16.11
N PRO A 10 -4.38 -8.42 15.79
CA PRO A 10 -4.58 -7.94 14.42
C PRO A 10 -3.42 -7.06 13.92
N VAL A 11 -2.97 -7.36 12.70
CA VAL A 11 -2.02 -6.55 11.92
C VAL A 11 -2.64 -6.22 10.57
N MET A 12 -2.83 -4.94 10.30
CA MET A 12 -3.44 -4.40 9.08
C MET A 12 -2.34 -4.05 8.06
N LEU A 13 -2.29 -4.78 6.95
CA LEU A 13 -1.36 -4.51 5.84
C LEU A 13 -2.06 -3.69 4.76
N SER A 14 -1.58 -2.46 4.54
CA SER A 14 -2.25 -1.44 3.72
C SER A 14 -1.37 -1.00 2.55
N HIS A 15 -1.88 -1.18 1.34
CA HIS A 15 -1.06 -1.21 0.13
C HIS A 15 -0.78 0.15 -0.53
N GLY A 16 0.20 0.15 -1.44
CA GLY A 16 0.57 1.30 -2.25
C GLY A 16 -0.44 1.77 -3.30
N VAL A 17 -0.14 2.90 -3.96
CA VAL A 17 -1.02 3.47 -5.00
C VAL A 17 -1.12 2.49 -6.18
N GLN A 18 -2.34 2.29 -6.70
CA GLN A 18 -2.64 1.28 -7.73
C GLN A 18 -2.19 -0.16 -7.36
N CYS A 19 -2.03 -0.48 -6.07
CA CYS A 19 -1.69 -1.83 -5.62
C CYS A 19 -2.92 -2.53 -4.98
N THR A 20 -2.71 -3.64 -4.27
CA THR A 20 -3.73 -4.37 -3.49
C THR A 20 -3.05 -5.04 -2.29
N GLY A 21 -3.82 -5.51 -1.32
CA GLY A 21 -3.29 -6.34 -0.23
C GLY A 21 -2.59 -7.62 -0.70
N SER A 22 -2.72 -8.03 -1.98
CA SER A 22 -1.93 -9.12 -2.55
C SER A 22 -0.44 -8.80 -2.68
N GLU A 23 -0.01 -7.52 -2.65
CA GLU A 23 1.41 -7.18 -2.78
C GLU A 23 2.26 -7.84 -1.69
N TYR A 24 1.68 -8.02 -0.50
CA TYR A 24 2.27 -8.70 0.66
C TYR A 24 2.25 -10.24 0.59
N LEU A 25 1.66 -10.83 -0.45
CA LEU A 25 1.52 -12.29 -0.67
C LEU A 25 2.25 -12.81 -1.92
N ILE A 26 2.64 -11.94 -2.86
CA ILE A 26 3.10 -12.37 -4.19
C ILE A 26 4.61 -12.35 -4.40
N ASN A 27 5.42 -12.05 -3.38
CA ASN A 27 6.87 -11.92 -3.54
C ASN A 27 7.54 -13.21 -4.06
N ARG A 28 7.51 -14.29 -3.28
CA ARG A 28 8.08 -15.58 -3.68
C ARG A 28 7.03 -16.49 -4.33
N PRO A 29 7.46 -17.50 -5.12
CA PRO A 29 6.61 -18.66 -5.38
C PRO A 29 6.48 -19.49 -4.08
N GLY A 30 5.29 -20.04 -3.85
CA GLY A 30 4.98 -20.88 -2.70
C GLY A 30 3.55 -21.39 -2.77
N TYR A 31 3.18 -22.27 -1.86
CA TYR A 31 1.85 -22.88 -1.80
C TYR A 31 1.42 -23.16 -0.35
N LEU A 32 0.11 -23.22 -0.14
CA LEU A 32 -0.50 -23.56 1.15
C LEU A 32 -0.87 -25.05 1.15
N ASN A 33 -0.38 -25.79 2.14
CA ASN A 33 -0.75 -27.18 2.37
C ASN A 33 -2.16 -27.30 2.97
N SER A 34 -2.73 -28.51 2.95
CA SER A 34 -4.04 -28.81 3.54
C SER A 34 -4.09 -28.76 5.07
N ASP A 35 -2.94 -28.64 5.75
CA ASP A 35 -2.81 -28.41 7.20
C ASP A 35 -2.74 -26.90 7.57
N GLY A 36 -2.67 -26.01 6.57
CA GLY A 36 -2.49 -24.57 6.76
C GLY A 36 -1.02 -24.10 6.77
N THR A 37 -0.05 -25.00 6.60
CA THR A 37 1.38 -24.64 6.49
C THR A 37 1.66 -24.00 5.13
N TYR A 38 2.24 -22.80 5.11
CA TYR A 38 2.74 -22.19 3.87
C TYR A 38 4.19 -22.59 3.61
N LEU A 39 4.45 -23.07 2.39
CA LEU A 39 5.77 -23.51 1.94
C LEU A 39 6.23 -22.62 0.78
N GLU A 40 7.45 -22.11 0.85
CA GLU A 40 7.98 -21.07 -0.04
C GLU A 40 9.30 -21.55 -0.68
N TRP A 41 9.58 -21.25 -1.95
CA TRP A 41 10.87 -21.61 -2.55
C TRP A 41 11.91 -20.49 -2.42
N ASP A 42 13.11 -20.85 -1.94
CA ASP A 42 14.27 -19.96 -1.85
C ASP A 42 14.87 -19.65 -3.25
N GLU A 43 15.99 -18.94 -3.29
CA GLU A 43 16.68 -18.62 -4.56
C GLU A 43 17.51 -19.78 -5.15
N ASN A 44 17.61 -20.90 -4.45
CA ASN A 44 18.28 -22.15 -4.84
C ASN A 44 17.28 -23.27 -5.19
N ASN A 45 15.96 -23.00 -5.11
CA ASN A 45 14.84 -23.95 -5.19
C ASN A 45 14.70 -24.93 -4.00
N ASN A 46 15.32 -24.65 -2.85
CA ASN A 46 14.98 -25.31 -1.59
C ASN A 46 13.59 -24.87 -1.11
N LEU A 47 12.90 -25.76 -0.40
CA LEU A 47 11.58 -25.49 0.16
C LEU A 47 11.70 -25.01 1.61
N ILE A 48 11.47 -23.73 1.84
CA ILE A 48 11.40 -23.08 3.15
C ILE A 48 10.04 -23.41 3.78
N ASN A 49 10.06 -23.89 5.03
CA ASN A 49 8.85 -24.16 5.80
C ASN A 49 8.51 -22.98 6.72
N GLY A 50 7.37 -22.34 6.50
CA GLY A 50 6.93 -21.21 7.32
C GLY A 50 6.75 -21.52 8.82
N SER A 51 6.58 -22.79 9.22
CA SER A 51 6.46 -23.14 10.65
C SER A 51 7.77 -23.16 11.42
N GLU A 52 8.92 -23.24 10.75
CA GLU A 52 10.26 -23.34 11.37
C GLU A 52 11.22 -22.25 10.90
N THR A 53 10.97 -21.66 9.72
CA THR A 53 11.87 -20.72 9.05
C THR A 53 11.11 -19.51 8.51
N ILE A 54 11.77 -18.35 8.54
CA ILE A 54 11.15 -17.09 8.15
C ILE A 54 10.98 -17.02 6.63
N THR A 55 9.74 -16.93 6.16
CA THR A 55 9.42 -16.69 4.74
C THR A 55 9.82 -15.29 4.31
N ASN A 56 10.08 -15.12 3.02
CA ASN A 56 10.38 -13.84 2.37
C ASN A 56 9.11 -13.18 1.81
N THR A 57 7.96 -13.36 2.46
CA THR A 57 6.67 -12.84 1.98
C THR A 57 5.86 -12.35 3.18
N LEU A 58 5.84 -11.02 3.40
CA LEU A 58 5.46 -10.38 4.67
C LEU A 58 4.12 -10.85 5.28
N GLY A 59 3.10 -11.13 4.47
CA GLY A 59 1.82 -11.66 4.96
C GLY A 59 1.95 -13.03 5.63
N PHE A 60 2.60 -13.99 4.97
CA PHE A 60 2.85 -15.33 5.53
C PHE A 60 3.85 -15.30 6.68
N THR A 61 4.85 -14.42 6.58
CA THR A 61 5.85 -14.13 7.62
C THR A 61 5.22 -13.70 8.94
N LEU A 62 4.19 -12.85 8.89
CA LEU A 62 3.46 -12.38 10.08
C LEU A 62 2.49 -13.44 10.60
N ALA A 63 1.76 -14.13 9.72
CA ALA A 63 0.87 -15.23 10.11
C ALA A 63 1.64 -16.34 10.85
N SER A 64 2.80 -16.74 10.33
CA SER A 64 3.69 -17.74 10.94
C SER A 64 4.26 -17.30 12.30
N ARG A 65 4.44 -15.99 12.51
CA ARG A 65 4.83 -15.39 13.80
C ARG A 65 3.65 -15.20 14.78
N GLY A 66 2.44 -15.70 14.45
CA GLY A 66 1.28 -15.70 15.35
C GLY A 66 0.48 -14.39 15.37
N TYR A 67 0.49 -13.64 14.27
CA TYR A 67 -0.35 -12.47 14.07
C TYR A 67 -1.62 -12.80 13.26
N ASP A 68 -2.69 -12.07 13.51
CA ASP A 68 -3.93 -12.11 12.73
C ASP A 68 -3.81 -11.11 11.58
N VAL A 69 -3.57 -11.57 10.35
CA VAL A 69 -3.11 -10.73 9.24
C VAL A 69 -4.28 -10.30 8.36
N TRP A 70 -4.58 -9.00 8.39
CA TRP A 70 -5.67 -8.38 7.64
C TRP A 70 -5.14 -7.66 6.40
N LEU A 71 -5.46 -8.18 5.21
CA LEU A 71 -5.06 -7.64 3.92
C LEU A 71 -6.13 -6.68 3.39
N ILE A 72 -5.74 -5.43 3.19
CA ILE A 72 -6.67 -4.34 2.86
C ILE A 72 -6.72 -4.08 1.36
N ASN A 73 -7.82 -3.49 0.88
CA ASN A 73 -7.99 -3.04 -0.50
C ASN A 73 -8.80 -1.74 -0.52
N PHE A 74 -8.18 -0.61 -0.87
CA PHE A 74 -8.86 0.68 -0.93
C PHE A 74 -9.82 0.77 -2.12
N ARG A 75 -10.85 1.63 -2.02
CA ARG A 75 -11.88 1.83 -3.05
C ARG A 75 -11.31 2.00 -4.46
N GLY A 76 -11.96 1.39 -5.44
CA GLY A 76 -11.58 1.47 -6.85
C GLY A 76 -10.41 0.58 -7.29
N THR A 77 -9.70 -0.08 -6.36
CA THR A 77 -8.84 -1.23 -6.67
C THR A 77 -9.66 -2.45 -7.08
N TYR A 78 -9.05 -3.45 -7.71
CA TYR A 78 -9.72 -4.63 -8.28
C TYR A 78 -10.72 -5.33 -7.33
N TYR A 79 -10.40 -5.44 -6.04
CA TYR A 79 -11.23 -6.13 -5.05
C TYR A 79 -12.30 -5.23 -4.41
N SER A 80 -12.21 -3.91 -4.61
CA SER A 80 -13.07 -2.90 -3.98
C SER A 80 -13.82 -2.08 -5.03
N LEU A 81 -14.47 -2.80 -5.96
CA LEU A 81 -15.20 -2.26 -7.11
C LEU A 81 -16.74 -2.24 -6.94
N ASN A 82 -17.25 -2.57 -5.77
CA ASN A 82 -18.70 -2.59 -5.50
C ASN A 82 -19.13 -1.33 -4.72
N HIS A 83 -20.34 -0.83 -4.98
CA HIS A 83 -20.91 0.33 -4.28
C HIS A 83 -22.44 0.16 -4.13
N THR A 84 -23.02 0.67 -3.03
CA THR A 84 -24.43 0.43 -2.68
C THR A 84 -25.45 1.17 -3.54
N ARG A 85 -24.99 2.01 -4.47
CA ARG A 85 -25.81 3.01 -5.19
C ARG A 85 -25.39 3.31 -6.62
N LEU A 86 -24.18 2.95 -7.04
CA LEU A 86 -23.55 3.41 -8.28
C LEU A 86 -22.84 2.23 -8.95
N ASP A 87 -22.91 2.15 -10.28
CA ASP A 87 -22.12 1.19 -11.04
C ASP A 87 -20.71 1.73 -11.34
N VAL A 88 -19.77 0.83 -11.64
CA VAL A 88 -18.40 1.18 -12.02
C VAL A 88 -18.28 1.98 -13.33
N SER A 89 -19.33 2.05 -14.14
CA SER A 89 -19.44 2.92 -15.32
C SER A 89 -19.94 4.33 -15.00
N ASP A 90 -20.57 4.56 -13.84
CA ASP A 90 -20.99 5.89 -13.41
C ASP A 90 -19.75 6.77 -13.14
N PRO A 91 -19.68 8.00 -13.68
CA PRO A 91 -18.62 8.94 -13.30
C PRO A 91 -18.60 9.25 -11.80
N GLU A 92 -19.75 9.26 -11.12
CA GLU A 92 -19.88 9.54 -9.69
C GLU A 92 -19.19 8.47 -8.82
N PHE A 93 -19.18 7.20 -9.24
CA PHE A 93 -18.52 6.09 -8.52
C PHE A 93 -17.07 6.44 -8.16
N TRP A 94 -16.42 7.19 -9.06
CA TRP A 94 -14.99 7.47 -8.99
C TRP A 94 -14.63 8.79 -8.31
N ARG A 95 -15.57 9.53 -7.70
CA ARG A 95 -15.22 10.74 -6.93
C ARG A 95 -14.70 10.33 -5.54
N PHE A 96 -13.43 9.96 -5.48
CA PHE A 96 -12.62 9.80 -4.26
C PHE A 96 -11.14 10.16 -4.50
N SER A 97 -10.43 10.81 -3.57
CA SER A 97 -8.96 10.86 -3.59
C SER A 97 -8.36 10.15 -2.37
N MET A 98 -7.15 10.54 -1.92
CA MET A 98 -6.62 10.11 -0.61
C MET A 98 -7.57 10.49 0.52
N ASP A 99 -8.20 11.66 0.40
CA ASP A 99 -9.25 12.18 1.26
C ASP A 99 -10.26 11.09 1.70
N GLU A 100 -11.00 10.44 0.79
CA GLU A 100 -11.98 9.40 1.14
C GLU A 100 -11.35 8.16 1.77
N MET A 101 -10.16 7.79 1.31
CA MET A 101 -9.47 6.62 1.84
C MET A 101 -9.07 6.86 3.30
N ILE A 102 -8.66 8.08 3.62
CA ILE A 102 -8.35 8.59 4.96
C ILE A 102 -9.61 8.71 5.85
N GLN A 103 -10.71 9.18 5.30
CA GLN A 103 -11.91 9.57 6.07
C GLN A 103 -12.91 8.44 6.26
N ILE A 104 -13.01 7.55 5.28
CA ILE A 104 -14.07 6.55 5.17
C ILE A 104 -13.47 5.14 5.15
N ASP A 105 -12.56 4.84 4.23
CA ASP A 105 -12.04 3.46 4.09
C ASP A 105 -11.24 3.05 5.33
N LEU A 106 -10.17 3.76 5.66
CA LEU A 106 -9.27 3.43 6.77
C LEU A 106 -10.02 3.33 8.11
N PRO A 107 -10.89 4.28 8.51
CA PRO A 107 -11.69 4.14 9.73
C PRO A 107 -12.64 2.95 9.68
N SER A 108 -13.38 2.75 8.58
CA SER A 108 -14.31 1.62 8.45
C SER A 108 -13.60 0.26 8.51
N MET A 109 -12.39 0.17 7.95
CA MET A 109 -11.55 -1.02 7.98
C MET A 109 -10.97 -1.28 9.37
N ILE A 110 -10.48 -0.25 10.07
CA ILE A 110 -10.02 -0.37 11.46
C ILE A 110 -11.18 -0.78 12.37
N ASP A 111 -12.32 -0.08 12.32
CA ASP A 111 -13.49 -0.35 13.15
C ASP A 111 -14.02 -1.78 12.90
N TYR A 112 -14.02 -2.24 11.65
CA TYR A 112 -14.38 -3.61 11.31
C TYR A 112 -13.41 -4.64 11.88
N ILE A 113 -12.09 -4.44 11.76
CA ILE A 113 -11.09 -5.36 12.32
C ILE A 113 -11.23 -5.43 13.84
N LEU A 114 -11.31 -4.28 14.52
CA LEU A 114 -11.45 -4.23 15.99
C LEU A 114 -12.77 -4.86 16.45
N TYR A 115 -13.87 -4.68 15.70
CA TYR A 115 -15.15 -5.34 15.97
C TYR A 115 -15.09 -6.87 15.80
N GLN A 116 -14.53 -7.38 14.69
CA GLN A 116 -14.47 -8.82 14.41
C GLN A 116 -13.52 -9.56 15.36
N THR A 117 -12.38 -8.95 15.68
CA THR A 117 -11.35 -9.55 16.54
C THR A 117 -11.61 -9.30 18.04
N ASN A 118 -12.44 -8.31 18.37
CA ASN A 118 -12.72 -7.83 19.73
C ASN A 118 -11.42 -7.45 20.51
N HIS A 119 -10.42 -6.91 19.79
CA HIS A 119 -9.26 -6.21 20.37
C HIS A 119 -9.53 -4.70 20.45
N SER A 120 -8.83 -4.01 21.34
CA SER A 120 -8.91 -2.54 21.51
C SER A 120 -7.94 -1.76 20.62
N SER A 121 -7.00 -2.43 19.95
CA SER A 121 -6.03 -1.83 19.02
C SER A 121 -5.50 -2.87 18.03
N LEU A 122 -4.94 -2.39 16.92
CA LEU A 122 -4.25 -3.18 15.90
C LEU A 122 -2.90 -2.56 15.55
N SER A 123 -1.99 -3.34 14.99
CA SER A 123 -0.76 -2.82 14.38
C SER A 123 -1.03 -2.44 12.92
N TYR A 124 -0.56 -1.29 12.48
CA TYR A 124 -0.67 -0.84 11.09
C TYR A 124 0.69 -0.94 10.40
N ILE A 125 0.72 -1.52 9.20
CA ILE A 125 1.88 -1.49 8.30
C ILE A 125 1.40 -0.96 6.96
N GLY A 126 1.88 0.23 6.59
CA GLY A 126 1.61 0.84 5.29
C GLY A 126 2.79 0.67 4.33
N HIS A 127 2.49 0.67 3.04
CA HIS A 127 3.46 0.83 1.96
C HIS A 127 3.03 1.99 1.06
N SER A 128 3.99 2.81 0.61
CA SER A 128 3.75 3.90 -0.36
C SER A 128 2.58 4.80 0.09
N GLN A 129 1.56 5.01 -0.76
CA GLN A 129 0.33 5.76 -0.47
C GLN A 129 -0.27 5.47 0.92
N ALA A 130 -0.30 4.22 1.39
CA ALA A 130 -0.90 3.90 2.69
C ALA A 130 -0.25 4.63 3.88
N ASN A 131 1.05 4.97 3.80
CA ASN A 131 1.71 5.76 4.84
C ASN A 131 1.12 7.19 4.92
N VAL A 132 0.71 7.75 3.78
CA VAL A 132 0.00 9.04 3.70
C VAL A 132 -1.45 8.90 4.17
N LEU A 133 -2.08 7.73 3.97
CA LEU A 133 -3.47 7.50 4.39
C LEU A 133 -3.67 7.48 5.92
N MET A 134 -2.59 7.42 6.71
CA MET A 134 -2.65 7.53 8.18
C MET A 134 -2.86 8.98 8.69
N LEU A 135 -2.74 9.99 7.81
CA LEU A 135 -2.93 11.41 8.13
C LEU A 135 -4.42 11.81 7.88
N LYS A 136 -5.10 12.61 8.72
CA LYS A 136 -6.59 12.75 8.68
C LYS A 136 -7.18 14.17 8.83
N PRO A 137 -7.81 14.78 7.78
CA PRO A 137 -9.29 15.00 7.64
C PRO A 137 -9.90 15.08 6.16
N GLY A 138 -11.02 15.84 5.90
CA GLY A 138 -12.03 15.90 4.74
C GLY A 138 -11.64 16.51 3.35
N GLN A 139 -11.94 16.12 2.07
CA GLN A 139 -12.94 15.28 1.33
C GLN A 139 -12.80 15.39 -0.27
N LEU A 140 -13.02 14.30 -1.07
CA LEU A 140 -13.18 14.00 -2.57
C LEU A 140 -11.91 13.95 -3.50
N VAL A 141 -11.83 13.57 -4.84
CA VAL A 141 -12.79 13.61 -6.01
C VAL A 141 -12.41 12.65 -7.28
N PHE A 142 -12.60 12.84 -8.62
CA PHE A 142 -12.84 11.87 -9.82
C PHE A 142 -11.92 10.66 -10.37
N GLN A 143 -12.55 9.76 -11.19
CA GLN A 143 -12.19 8.99 -12.48
C GLN A 143 -11.11 7.87 -12.63
N ASN A 144 -11.17 6.87 -13.53
CA ASN A 144 -10.29 5.64 -13.47
C ASN A 144 -9.88 4.96 -14.80
N MET A 145 -8.93 4.00 -14.75
CA MET A 145 -8.60 3.02 -15.82
C MET A 145 -8.54 1.54 -15.35
N LYS A 146 -9.30 0.64 -16.01
CA LYS A 146 -9.34 -0.82 -15.67
C LYS A 146 -8.70 -1.78 -16.68
N ASN A 147 -8.92 -1.59 -17.98
CA ASN A 147 -8.78 -2.66 -18.99
C ASN A 147 -7.33 -3.08 -19.34
N VAL A 148 -6.32 -2.46 -18.71
CA VAL A 148 -4.91 -2.56 -19.13
C VAL A 148 -4.19 -3.82 -18.57
N ARG A 149 -4.51 -4.24 -17.34
CA ARG A 149 -3.80 -5.33 -16.60
C ARG A 149 -3.66 -6.64 -17.38
N SER A 150 -4.78 -7.21 -17.84
CA SER A 150 -4.82 -8.54 -18.45
C SER A 150 -3.95 -8.62 -19.72
N VAL A 151 -3.93 -7.51 -20.50
CA VAL A 151 -3.12 -7.38 -21.70
C VAL A 151 -1.63 -7.33 -21.35
N LEU A 152 -1.23 -6.50 -20.37
CA LEU A 152 0.17 -6.40 -19.93
C LEU A 152 0.71 -7.73 -19.39
N SER A 153 -0.03 -8.41 -18.50
CA SER A 153 0.41 -9.69 -17.92
C SER A 153 0.61 -10.77 -18.98
N THR A 154 -0.29 -10.85 -19.97
CA THR A 154 -0.16 -11.79 -21.10
C THR A 154 1.09 -11.48 -21.93
N ILE A 155 1.38 -10.21 -22.21
CA ILE A 155 2.55 -9.78 -23.00
C ILE A 155 3.86 -10.15 -22.28
N CYS A 156 4.05 -9.74 -21.02
CA CYS A 156 5.35 -9.90 -20.34
C CYS A 156 5.55 -11.29 -19.71
N SER A 157 4.53 -12.16 -19.76
CA SER A 157 4.71 -13.59 -19.51
C SER A 157 5.71 -14.21 -20.50
N ASN A 158 5.74 -13.72 -21.74
CA ASN A 158 6.70 -14.11 -22.76
C ASN A 158 8.15 -13.77 -22.35
N ARG A 159 9.06 -14.75 -22.43
CA ARG A 159 10.46 -14.65 -22.00
C ARG A 159 11.27 -13.52 -22.66
N MET A 160 10.95 -13.16 -23.90
CA MET A 160 11.60 -12.04 -24.61
C MET A 160 11.04 -10.70 -24.13
N MET A 161 9.72 -10.57 -24.05
CA MET A 161 9.06 -9.31 -23.67
C MET A 161 9.21 -8.95 -22.19
N ARG A 162 9.44 -9.94 -21.32
CA ARG A 162 9.64 -9.74 -19.88
C ARG A 162 10.72 -8.71 -19.56
N TRP A 163 11.85 -8.74 -20.26
CA TRP A 163 12.95 -7.77 -20.09
C TRP A 163 12.57 -6.35 -20.51
N ILE A 164 11.79 -6.20 -21.59
CA ILE A 164 11.33 -4.88 -22.05
C ILE A 164 10.30 -4.31 -21.06
N CYS A 165 9.37 -5.13 -20.60
CA CYS A 165 8.42 -4.72 -19.56
C CYS A 165 9.10 -4.38 -18.23
N TYR A 166 10.15 -5.13 -17.84
CA TYR A 166 10.98 -4.82 -16.69
C TYR A 166 11.55 -3.40 -16.80
N HIS A 167 12.24 -3.06 -17.90
CA HIS A 167 12.88 -1.75 -18.04
C HIS A 167 11.86 -0.58 -18.06
N VAL A 168 10.65 -0.82 -18.57
CA VAL A 168 9.54 0.16 -18.51
C VAL A 168 9.06 0.36 -17.06
N TYR A 169 8.95 -0.71 -16.26
CA TYR A 169 8.55 -0.62 -14.85
C TYR A 169 9.65 -0.09 -13.93
N ASP A 170 10.91 -0.42 -14.20
CA ASP A 170 12.10 0.14 -13.55
C ASP A 170 12.08 1.67 -13.67
N LEU A 171 11.99 2.19 -14.90
CA LEU A 171 11.91 3.62 -15.19
C LEU A 171 10.70 4.33 -14.57
N ALA A 172 9.56 3.64 -14.40
CA ALA A 172 8.29 4.24 -13.97
C ALA A 172 7.99 4.14 -12.47
N VAL A 173 8.50 3.10 -11.78
CA VAL A 173 8.08 2.75 -10.41
C VAL A 173 9.24 2.30 -9.50
N GLY A 174 10.46 2.14 -10.00
CA GLY A 174 11.57 1.66 -9.16
C GLY A 174 11.47 0.17 -8.84
N TYR A 175 11.57 -0.65 -9.88
CA TYR A 175 11.63 -2.12 -9.78
C TYR A 175 13.03 -2.57 -10.21
N GLN A 176 13.91 -2.91 -9.28
CA GLN A 176 15.31 -3.27 -9.57
C GLN A 176 15.52 -4.78 -9.73
N THR A 177 16.11 -5.21 -10.85
CA THR A 177 16.35 -6.63 -11.22
C THR A 177 17.22 -7.40 -10.22
N SER A 178 18.18 -6.74 -9.56
CA SER A 178 19.13 -7.41 -8.67
C SER A 178 18.52 -7.79 -7.32
N ASP A 179 17.61 -6.99 -6.77
CA ASP A 179 17.01 -7.23 -5.46
C ASP A 179 15.66 -7.97 -5.54
N ILE A 180 14.88 -7.80 -6.61
CA ILE A 180 13.55 -8.43 -6.78
C ILE A 180 13.65 -9.76 -7.57
N ASN A 181 12.72 -10.70 -7.33
CA ASN A 181 12.65 -11.95 -8.12
C ASN A 181 12.07 -11.70 -9.54
N VAL A 182 12.94 -11.73 -10.55
CA VAL A 182 12.58 -11.43 -11.95
C VAL A 182 11.66 -12.47 -12.61
N ASP A 183 11.66 -13.71 -12.15
CA ASP A 183 10.74 -14.74 -12.67
C ASP A 183 9.33 -14.62 -12.11
N ARG A 184 9.16 -13.86 -11.01
CA ARG A 184 7.85 -13.48 -10.46
C ARG A 184 7.23 -12.25 -11.14
N PHE A 185 7.98 -11.53 -11.98
CA PHE A 185 7.50 -10.34 -12.71
C PHE A 185 6.11 -10.51 -13.37
N PRO A 186 5.78 -11.62 -14.07
CA PRO A 186 4.45 -11.82 -14.67
C PRO A 186 3.29 -11.86 -13.66
N VAL A 187 3.56 -12.26 -12.40
CA VAL A 187 2.59 -12.28 -11.29
C VAL A 187 2.43 -10.87 -10.70
N HIS A 188 3.51 -10.11 -10.55
CA HIS A 188 3.45 -8.73 -10.07
C HIS A 188 2.55 -7.87 -10.98
N ILE A 189 2.82 -7.85 -12.29
CA ILE A 189 2.03 -7.09 -13.29
C ILE A 189 0.63 -7.65 -13.59
N TYR A 190 0.27 -8.82 -13.04
CA TYR A 190 -1.13 -9.27 -13.06
C TYR A 190 -1.94 -8.53 -12.00
N ASN A 191 -1.32 -8.31 -10.83
CA ASN A 191 -1.95 -7.69 -9.67
C ASN A 191 -1.82 -6.15 -9.65
N ILE A 192 -0.81 -5.59 -10.33
CA ILE A 192 -0.66 -4.13 -10.55
C ILE A 192 -0.69 -3.76 -12.05
N PRO A 193 -1.19 -2.58 -12.46
CA PRO A 193 -1.82 -1.54 -11.63
C PRO A 193 -3.30 -1.87 -11.36
N SER A 194 -3.65 -2.10 -10.10
CA SER A 194 -5.00 -2.51 -9.64
C SER A 194 -6.09 -1.45 -9.83
N GLY A 195 -5.72 -0.23 -10.20
CA GLY A 195 -6.63 0.88 -10.42
C GLY A 195 -6.63 1.86 -9.26
N ALA A 196 -6.99 3.09 -9.58
CA ALA A 196 -7.10 4.23 -8.68
C ALA A 196 -7.98 5.27 -9.39
N SER A 197 -8.37 6.31 -8.66
CA SER A 197 -8.95 7.50 -9.26
C SER A 197 -7.88 8.44 -9.88
N ASN A 198 -8.28 9.28 -10.83
CA ASN A 198 -7.50 10.28 -11.56
C ASN A 198 -7.27 11.48 -10.65
N ASP A 199 -8.20 11.77 -9.76
CA ASP A 199 -8.06 12.79 -8.74
C ASP A 199 -7.30 12.23 -7.54
N ASN A 200 -7.21 10.89 -7.31
CA ASN A 200 -6.11 10.34 -6.47
C ASN A 200 -4.76 10.56 -7.17
N ALA A 201 -4.67 10.39 -8.50
CA ALA A 201 -3.45 10.70 -9.25
C ALA A 201 -3.12 12.21 -9.31
N ILE A 202 -4.11 13.09 -9.46
CA ILE A 202 -3.96 14.55 -9.43
C ILE A 202 -3.67 15.02 -8.00
N HIS A 203 -4.22 14.36 -6.97
CA HIS A 203 -3.80 14.59 -5.59
C HIS A 203 -2.31 14.30 -5.44
N HIS A 204 -1.81 13.14 -5.89
CA HIS A 204 -0.36 12.87 -5.92
C HIS A 204 0.43 13.94 -6.69
N MET A 205 -0.07 14.44 -7.83
CA MET A 205 0.56 15.54 -8.57
C MET A 205 0.52 16.88 -7.80
N GLN A 206 -0.53 17.14 -7.01
CA GLN A 206 -0.66 18.32 -6.15
C GLN A 206 0.31 18.23 -4.97
N THR A 207 0.38 17.09 -4.27
CA THR A 207 1.35 16.80 -3.21
C THR A 207 2.77 16.98 -3.73
N TRP A 208 3.11 16.38 -4.87
CA TRP A 208 4.44 16.51 -5.49
C TRP A 208 4.76 17.97 -5.88
N LYS A 209 3.80 18.71 -6.43
CA LYS A 209 3.98 20.11 -6.83
C LYS A 209 4.07 21.08 -5.64
N LYS A 210 3.39 20.79 -4.52
CA LYS A 210 3.40 21.62 -3.30
C LYS A 210 4.54 21.25 -2.34
N GLY A 211 5.10 20.04 -2.46
CA GLY A 211 6.16 19.52 -1.58
C GLY A 211 5.68 19.02 -0.22
N HIS A 212 4.37 19.08 0.06
CA HIS A 212 3.75 18.65 1.31
C HIS A 212 2.39 18.01 1.06
N VAL A 213 1.89 17.21 2.01
CA VAL A 213 0.55 16.61 1.91
C VAL A 213 -0.50 17.62 2.41
N SER A 214 -1.21 18.26 1.48
CA SER A 214 -2.48 18.95 1.75
C SER A 214 -3.66 18.06 1.41
N HIS A 215 -4.87 18.46 1.77
CA HIS A 215 -6.09 17.89 1.19
C HIS A 215 -6.17 18.17 -0.33
N TYR A 216 -7.16 17.57 -1.00
CA TYR A 216 -7.36 17.75 -2.44
C TYR A 216 -7.57 19.21 -2.86
N ASP A 217 -6.79 19.69 -3.83
CA ASP A 217 -6.96 21.03 -4.40
C ASP A 217 -8.02 21.02 -5.52
N TYR A 218 -9.15 21.68 -5.27
CA TYR A 218 -10.22 21.84 -6.26
C TYR A 218 -10.09 23.12 -7.11
N GLY A 219 -9.09 23.97 -6.81
CA GLY A 219 -9.02 25.35 -7.26
C GLY A 219 -9.86 26.31 -6.41
N VAL A 220 -9.41 27.57 -6.33
CA VAL A 220 -9.86 28.63 -5.41
C VAL A 220 -11.37 28.69 -5.18
N GLU A 221 -12.19 28.73 -6.24
CA GLU A 221 -13.66 28.88 -6.14
C GLU A 221 -14.33 27.71 -5.40
N LYS A 222 -13.76 26.51 -5.46
CA LYS A 222 -14.26 25.31 -4.80
C LYS A 222 -13.60 25.11 -3.44
N ASN A 223 -12.31 25.41 -3.29
CA ASN A 223 -11.63 25.42 -2.00
C ASN A 223 -12.35 26.38 -1.02
N LEU A 224 -12.78 27.56 -1.49
CA LEU A 224 -13.58 28.50 -0.69
C LEU A 224 -14.96 27.93 -0.28
N LYS A 225 -15.52 26.97 -1.01
CA LYS A 225 -16.81 26.32 -0.70
C LYS A 225 -16.67 25.10 0.21
N PHE A 226 -15.60 24.32 0.06
CA PHE A 226 -15.36 23.10 0.84
C PHE A 226 -14.54 23.32 2.11
N TYR A 227 -13.60 24.27 2.07
CA TYR A 227 -12.63 24.53 3.15
C TYR A 227 -12.75 25.92 3.78
N ASN A 228 -13.52 26.83 3.17
CA ASN A 228 -13.60 28.25 3.56
C ASN A 228 -12.24 29.01 3.47
N GLN A 229 -11.33 28.53 2.62
CA GLN A 229 -10.03 29.14 2.32
C GLN A 229 -9.65 28.86 0.86
N SER A 230 -8.76 29.67 0.27
CA SER A 230 -8.41 29.58 -1.17
C SER A 230 -7.55 28.37 -1.54
N GLU A 231 -6.76 27.88 -0.59
CA GLU A 231 -5.92 26.68 -0.69
C GLU A 231 -6.53 25.54 0.13
N PRO A 232 -6.31 24.25 -0.21
CA PRO A 232 -6.62 23.16 0.69
C PRO A 232 -5.83 23.26 2.01
N PRO A 233 -6.41 22.89 3.16
CA PRO A 233 -5.67 22.78 4.41
C PRO A 233 -4.60 21.69 4.37
N ILE A 234 -3.64 21.75 5.29
CA ILE A 234 -2.61 20.72 5.50
C ILE A 234 -3.18 19.62 6.39
N TYR A 235 -2.78 18.36 6.14
CA TYR A 235 -3.18 17.24 6.97
C TYR A 235 -2.63 17.36 8.39
N ASP A 236 -3.51 17.44 9.39
CA ASP A 236 -3.12 17.59 10.79
C ASP A 236 -2.57 16.28 11.39
N VAL A 237 -1.25 16.12 11.31
CA VAL A 237 -0.52 14.94 11.79
C VAL A 237 -0.57 14.79 13.31
N THR A 238 -0.96 15.82 14.06
CA THR A 238 -1.11 15.72 15.53
C THR A 238 -2.26 14.78 15.93
N LYS A 239 -3.18 14.48 15.00
CA LYS A 239 -4.27 13.52 15.16
C LYS A 239 -3.83 12.05 15.08
N ILE A 240 -2.58 11.74 14.76
CA ILE A 240 -2.05 10.37 14.78
C ILE A 240 -1.94 9.90 16.24
N ASN A 241 -2.87 9.05 16.67
CA ASN A 241 -2.95 8.55 18.04
C ASN A 241 -1.98 7.39 18.35
N SER A 242 -1.08 7.03 17.42
CA SER A 242 -0.04 6.03 17.69
C SER A 242 1.11 6.66 18.48
N THR A 243 1.48 6.05 19.61
CA THR A 243 2.73 6.36 20.33
C THR A 243 3.93 5.62 19.75
N ASN A 244 3.69 4.67 18.84
CA ASN A 244 4.65 3.68 18.38
C ASN A 244 4.71 3.74 16.85
N ILE A 245 5.61 4.56 16.32
CA ILE A 245 5.77 4.80 14.88
C ILE A 245 7.21 4.47 14.49
N ALA A 246 7.38 3.67 13.45
CA ALA A 246 8.67 3.31 12.88
C ALA A 246 8.67 3.66 11.38
N PHE A 247 9.70 4.35 10.90
CA PHE A 247 9.88 4.66 9.49
C PHE A 247 10.94 3.75 8.88
N PHE A 248 10.67 3.27 7.67
CA PHE A 248 11.61 2.55 6.82
C PHE A 248 11.64 3.26 5.46
N GLN A 249 12.82 3.68 5.03
CA GLN A 249 13.06 4.55 3.87
C GLN A 249 14.26 4.03 3.06
N SER A 250 14.44 4.47 1.81
CA SER A 250 15.63 4.16 1.01
C SER A 250 16.23 5.44 0.43
N SER A 251 17.56 5.52 0.37
CA SER A 251 18.29 6.58 -0.33
C SER A 251 18.05 6.59 -1.84
N PHE A 252 17.44 5.54 -2.39
CA PHE A 252 17.26 5.32 -3.83
C PHE A 252 15.80 5.11 -4.24
N ASP A 253 14.83 5.36 -3.35
CA ASP A 253 13.41 5.36 -3.68
C ASP A 253 13.05 6.52 -4.61
N ARG A 254 12.60 6.22 -5.83
CA ARG A 254 12.26 7.24 -6.86
C ARG A 254 10.91 7.94 -6.64
N ILE A 255 10.12 7.51 -5.65
CA ILE A 255 8.74 8.00 -5.38
C ILE A 255 8.66 8.68 -4.02
N SER A 256 9.25 8.11 -2.97
CA SER A 256 9.28 8.66 -1.60
C SER A 256 10.67 9.19 -1.25
N SER A 257 10.92 10.48 -1.55
CA SER A 257 12.20 11.10 -1.23
C SER A 257 12.38 11.31 0.28
N ILE A 258 13.62 11.20 0.74
CA ILE A 258 13.99 11.41 2.15
C ILE A 258 13.64 12.85 2.59
N GLU A 259 13.84 13.83 1.70
CA GLU A 259 13.56 15.25 1.96
C GLU A 259 12.08 15.50 2.29
N GLY A 260 11.15 14.88 1.57
CA GLY A 260 9.72 15.00 1.85
C GLY A 260 9.33 14.37 3.19
N ASN A 261 9.96 13.24 3.52
CA ASN A 261 9.75 12.56 4.79
C ASN A 261 10.37 13.32 5.99
N ILE A 262 11.39 14.17 5.79
CA ILE A 262 11.96 14.99 6.87
C ILE A 262 10.92 15.95 7.46
N GLN A 263 10.14 16.66 6.63
CA GLN A 263 9.10 17.58 7.13
C GLN A 263 8.04 16.80 7.92
N LEU A 264 7.51 15.71 7.35
CA LEU A 264 6.51 14.87 8.02
C LEU A 264 7.00 14.39 9.39
N LYS A 265 8.24 13.91 9.50
CA LYS A 265 8.84 13.45 10.75
C LYS A 265 9.05 14.58 11.78
N GLN A 266 9.26 15.82 11.35
CA GLN A 266 9.38 16.99 12.24
C GLN A 266 8.05 17.46 12.83
N GLU A 267 6.94 17.23 12.13
CA GLU A 267 5.59 17.63 12.59
C GLU A 267 4.95 16.62 13.57
N LEU A 268 5.51 15.41 13.72
CA LEU A 268 5.00 14.37 14.62
C LEU A 268 5.12 14.74 16.11
N THR A 269 4.04 14.54 16.87
CA THR A 269 3.97 14.85 18.32
C THR A 269 4.59 13.78 19.24
N LYS A 270 5.17 12.73 18.66
CA LYS A 270 5.78 11.59 19.34
C LYS A 270 7.14 11.27 18.69
N PRO A 271 8.18 10.93 19.48
CA PRO A 271 9.41 10.43 18.91
C PRO A 271 9.14 9.12 18.15
N LEU A 272 9.90 8.88 17.09
CA LEU A 272 9.89 7.59 16.40
C LEU A 272 10.55 6.52 17.28
N LEU A 273 10.07 5.28 17.16
CA LEU A 273 10.75 4.11 17.69
C LEU A 273 11.96 3.72 16.83
N GLU A 274 11.89 4.01 15.53
CA GLU A 274 12.91 3.68 14.53
C GLU A 274 12.77 4.62 13.31
N ASP A 275 13.89 4.99 12.68
CA ASP A 275 13.94 5.82 11.47
C ASP A 275 15.02 5.28 10.53
N TYR A 276 14.77 4.10 9.99
CA TYR A 276 15.77 3.29 9.30
C TYR A 276 15.86 3.65 7.81
N VAL A 277 17.06 4.07 7.38
CA VAL A 277 17.36 4.39 5.97
C VAL A 277 18.20 3.27 5.35
N ILE A 278 17.65 2.64 4.31
CA ILE A 278 18.26 1.58 3.53
C ILE A 278 19.14 2.23 2.44
N ASP A 279 20.43 2.41 2.72
CA ASP A 279 21.39 2.94 1.75
C ASP A 279 21.87 1.86 0.76
N ARG A 280 20.96 1.40 -0.10
CA ARG A 280 21.23 0.38 -1.13
C ARG A 280 20.81 0.85 -2.52
N LYS A 281 21.80 0.97 -3.42
CA LYS A 281 21.60 1.30 -4.85
C LYS A 281 20.70 0.33 -5.62
N ASP A 282 20.39 -0.82 -5.03
CA ASP A 282 19.51 -1.83 -5.58
C ASP A 282 18.19 -2.01 -4.83
N PHE A 283 17.90 -1.16 -3.84
CA PHE A 283 16.66 -1.18 -3.07
C PHE A 283 15.87 0.11 -3.34
N ASP A 284 14.81 -0.03 -4.13
CA ASP A 284 13.98 1.07 -4.64
C ASP A 284 12.53 0.87 -4.16
N HIS A 285 11.56 1.69 -4.58
CA HIS A 285 10.21 1.75 -4.00
C HIS A 285 9.54 0.38 -3.81
N MET A 286 9.53 -0.48 -4.85
CA MET A 286 8.87 -1.78 -4.77
C MET A 286 9.66 -2.84 -3.97
N SER A 287 10.92 -2.58 -3.59
CA SER A 287 11.72 -3.51 -2.79
C SER A 287 11.19 -3.67 -1.36
N PHE A 288 10.46 -2.70 -0.79
CA PHE A 288 9.84 -2.88 0.53
C PHE A 288 8.91 -4.10 0.59
N VAL A 289 8.16 -4.36 -0.49
CA VAL A 289 7.22 -5.48 -0.58
C VAL A 289 7.76 -6.69 -1.36
N TRP A 290 8.66 -6.47 -2.34
CA TRP A 290 9.12 -7.51 -3.28
C TRP A 290 10.65 -7.73 -3.30
N SER A 291 11.41 -7.24 -2.33
CA SER A 291 12.81 -7.65 -2.17
C SER A 291 12.90 -9.15 -1.94
N LYS A 292 13.92 -9.82 -2.48
CA LYS A 292 14.25 -11.24 -2.19
C LYS A 292 14.34 -11.56 -0.69
N LYS A 293 14.45 -10.55 0.17
CA LYS A 293 14.62 -10.60 1.64
C LYS A 293 13.45 -10.01 2.45
N THR A 294 12.35 -9.58 1.82
CA THR A 294 11.22 -8.93 2.52
C THR A 294 10.61 -9.85 3.59
N GLY A 295 10.73 -9.49 4.87
CA GLY A 295 10.10 -10.20 5.99
C GLY A 295 11.06 -10.98 6.92
N ILE A 296 12.34 -11.06 6.59
CA ILE A 296 13.38 -11.61 7.48
C ILE A 296 13.60 -10.67 8.68
#